data_AF-A0A178CJ85-F1
#
_entry.id   AF-A0A178CJ85-F1
#
_cell.length_a   1.000
_cell.length_b   1.000
_cell.length_c   1.000
_cell.angle_alpha   90.00
_cell.angle_beta   90.00
_cell.angle_gamma   90.00
#
_symmetry.space_group_name_H-M   'P 1'
#
loop_
_entity.id
_entity.type
_entity.pdbx_description
1 polymer ?
#
loop_
_entity_poly.entity_id
_entity_poly.type
_entity_poly.pdbx_seq_one_letter_code
_entity_poly.pdbx_strand_id
1 'polypeptide(L)'
;MASYTGCASLGDYTATKAGVLALHETLLAELHTRHRSQNGHCVQASIVHPMWARTPLVGTWATQLSRSRQQVLEPVDVAAPVVRQVLRGRSGSVFVPEKFWVGTLLRALPDWVGVKSRIDTARATATGS
;
A
#
# COMPACT_ATOMS: atom_id res chain seq x y z
N MET A 1 0.49 1.91 1.76
CA MET A 1 0.80 1.31 3.08
C MET A 1 -0.39 0.69 3.81
N ALA A 2 -1.64 1.03 3.49
CA ALA A 2 -2.84 0.52 4.17
C ALA A 2 -2.97 -1.02 4.26
N SER A 3 -2.29 -1.79 3.41
CA SER A 3 -2.23 -3.26 3.49
C SER A 3 -1.33 -3.78 4.62
N TYR A 4 -0.37 -2.98 5.07
CA TYR A 4 0.60 -3.32 6.11
C TYR A 4 0.31 -2.68 7.46
N THR A 5 -0.33 -1.51 7.47
CA THR A 5 -0.60 -0.72 8.68
C THR A 5 -2.04 -0.25 8.73
N GLY A 6 -2.65 -0.30 9.91
CA GLY A 6 -3.95 0.31 10.17
C GLY A 6 -3.89 1.84 10.15
N CYS A 7 -5.01 2.48 9.83
CA CYS A 7 -5.20 3.92 9.93
C CYS A 7 -6.50 4.20 10.68
N ALA A 8 -6.47 5.17 11.61
CA ALA A 8 -7.68 5.59 12.30
C ALA A 8 -8.73 6.06 11.29
N SER A 9 -10.00 5.77 11.58
CA SER A 9 -11.16 6.08 10.72
C SER A 9 -11.17 5.41 9.33
N LEU A 10 -10.24 4.50 9.06
CA LEU A 10 -10.13 3.73 7.80
C LEU A 10 -9.97 2.23 8.08
N GLY A 11 -10.55 1.73 9.17
CA GLY A 11 -10.36 0.35 9.62
C GLY A 11 -10.83 -0.68 8.58
N ASP A 12 -12.05 -0.51 8.09
CA ASP A 12 -12.64 -1.27 6.99
C ASP A 12 -11.79 -1.21 5.72
N TYR A 13 -11.34 -0.02 5.32
CA TYR A 13 -10.45 0.18 4.19
C TYR A 13 -9.12 -0.57 4.37
N THR A 14 -8.45 -0.43 5.51
CA THR A 14 -7.18 -1.13 5.77
C THR A 14 -7.35 -2.65 5.82
N ALA A 15 -8.46 -3.16 6.38
CA ALA A 15 -8.79 -4.57 6.37
C ALA A 15 -8.93 -5.12 4.93
N THR A 16 -9.67 -4.41 4.07
CA THR A 16 -9.80 -4.83 2.65
C THR A 16 -8.44 -4.81 1.93
N LYS A 17 -7.58 -3.80 2.17
CA LYS A 17 -6.24 -3.74 1.55
C LYS A 17 -5.30 -4.83 2.07
N ALA A 18 -5.39 -5.21 3.34
CA ALA A 18 -4.65 -6.33 3.90
C ALA A 18 -5.14 -7.67 3.33
N GLY A 19 -6.46 -7.83 3.16
CA GLY A 19 -7.04 -9.01 2.52
C GLY A 19 -6.58 -9.19 1.07
N VAL A 20 -6.56 -8.11 0.27
CA VAL A 20 -6.05 -8.16 -1.11
C VAL A 20 -4.57 -8.55 -1.15
N LEU A 21 -3.74 -8.08 -0.20
CA LEU A 21 -2.35 -8.48 -0.10
C LEU A 21 -2.21 -9.99 0.17
N ALA A 22 -2.96 -10.52 1.14
CA ALA A 22 -2.95 -11.95 1.44
C ALA A 22 -3.41 -12.80 0.24
N LEU A 23 -4.45 -12.35 -0.47
CA LEU A 23 -4.92 -13.00 -1.70
C LEU A 23 -3.85 -13.00 -2.80
N HIS A 24 -3.13 -11.88 -2.97
CA HIS A 24 -2.08 -11.76 -3.96
C HIS A 24 -0.90 -12.71 -3.68
N GLU A 25 -0.43 -12.76 -2.43
CA GLU A 25 0.64 -13.66 -2.01
C GLU A 25 0.24 -15.13 -2.19
N THR A 26 -1.00 -15.46 -1.81
CA THR A 26 -1.56 -16.81 -1.97
C THR A 26 -1.67 -17.21 -3.44
N LEU A 27 -2.21 -16.32 -4.29
CA LEU A 27 -2.36 -16.57 -5.73
C LEU A 27 -1.00 -16.81 -6.39
N LEU A 28 0.03 -16.03 -6.07
CA LEU A 28 1.37 -16.25 -6.62
C LEU A 28 1.94 -17.61 -6.21
N ALA A 29 1.74 -18.03 -4.96
CA ALA A 29 2.15 -19.35 -4.48
C ALA A 29 1.40 -20.46 -5.22
N GLU A 30 0.09 -20.34 -5.40
CA GLU A 30 -0.73 -21.30 -6.15
C GLU A 30 -0.32 -21.40 -7.61
N LEU A 31 -0.05 -20.27 -8.28
CA LEU A 31 0.42 -20.24 -9.66
C LEU A 31 1.76 -20.96 -9.85
N HIS A 32 2.70 -20.78 -8.91
CA HIS A 32 4.02 -21.39 -8.99
C HIS A 32 4.05 -22.86 -8.55
N THR A 33 3.10 -23.28 -7.72
CA THR A 33 3.06 -24.64 -7.15
C THR A 33 1.94 -25.48 -7.77
N ARG A 34 0.67 -25.14 -7.51
CA ARG A 34 -0.52 -25.91 -7.90
C ARG A 34 -0.82 -25.86 -9.39
N HIS A 35 -0.56 -24.73 -10.05
CA HIS A 35 -0.87 -24.53 -11.47
C HIS A 35 0.37 -24.56 -12.37
N ARG A 36 1.51 -25.07 -11.87
CA ARG A 36 2.76 -25.09 -12.63
C ARG A 36 2.64 -25.85 -13.96
N SER A 37 1.94 -26.98 -13.98
CA SER A 37 1.71 -27.81 -15.19
C SER A 37 0.78 -27.15 -16.22
N GLN A 38 0.02 -26.12 -15.83
CA GLN A 38 -0.90 -25.37 -16.68
C GLN A 38 -0.29 -24.02 -17.12
N ASN A 39 1.04 -23.91 -17.12
CA ASN A 39 1.75 -22.65 -17.39
C ASN A 39 1.41 -21.52 -16.40
N GLY A 40 1.02 -21.85 -15.15
CA GLY A 40 0.73 -20.84 -14.12
C GLY A 40 1.91 -19.89 -13.83
N HIS A 41 3.14 -20.37 -14.00
CA HIS A 41 4.36 -19.57 -13.88
C HIS A 41 4.49 -18.45 -14.96
N CYS A 42 3.72 -18.53 -16.05
CA CYS A 42 3.66 -17.49 -17.07
C CYS A 42 2.76 -16.32 -16.67
N VAL A 43 1.86 -16.50 -15.70
CA VAL A 43 0.96 -15.45 -15.22
C VAL A 43 1.73 -14.50 -14.31
N GLN A 44 1.88 -13.25 -14.76
CA GLN A 44 2.57 -12.22 -13.99
C GLN A 44 1.55 -11.36 -13.22
N ALA A 45 1.59 -11.44 -11.90
CA ALA A 45 0.73 -10.64 -11.04
C ALA A 45 1.59 -9.63 -10.26
N SER A 46 1.14 -8.38 -10.20
CA SER A 46 1.80 -7.34 -9.40
C SER A 46 0.81 -6.70 -8.42
N ILE A 47 1.32 -6.25 -7.28
CA ILE A 47 0.55 -5.52 -6.28
C ILE A 47 1.14 -4.13 -6.07
N VAL A 48 0.27 -3.13 -5.91
CA VAL A 48 0.67 -1.72 -5.81
C VAL A 48 0.28 -1.18 -4.45
N HIS A 49 1.25 -0.56 -3.76
CA HIS A 49 1.11 0.03 -2.45
C HIS A 49 1.40 1.54 -2.50
N PRO A 50 0.43 2.36 -2.93
CA PRO A 50 0.61 3.80 -2.91
C PRO A 50 0.51 4.35 -1.49
N MET A 51 1.15 5.50 -1.29
CA MET A 51 0.85 6.47 -0.23
C MET A 51 -0.28 7.40 -0.68
N TRP A 52 -0.57 8.42 0.12
CA TRP A 52 -1.61 9.42 -0.16
C TRP A 52 -1.45 9.99 -1.56
N ALA A 53 -2.47 9.85 -2.39
CA ALA A 53 -2.54 10.45 -3.72
C ALA A 53 -3.60 11.55 -3.71
N ARG A 54 -3.37 12.64 -4.47
CA ARG A 54 -4.29 13.76 -4.61
C ARG A 54 -5.51 13.35 -5.44
N THR A 55 -6.44 12.67 -4.80
CA THR A 55 -7.75 12.30 -5.34
C THR A 55 -8.85 13.03 -4.59
N PRO A 56 -10.08 13.14 -5.13
CA PRO A 56 -11.20 13.76 -4.42
C PRO A 56 -11.44 13.15 -3.03
N LEU A 57 -11.15 11.85 -2.85
CA LEU A 57 -11.23 11.15 -1.56
C LEU A 57 -10.27 11.71 -0.52
N VAL A 58 -9.07 12.13 -0.92
CA VAL A 58 -8.03 12.70 -0.03
C VAL A 58 -8.17 14.22 0.07
N GLY A 59 -8.97 14.85 -0.80
CA GLY A 59 -9.14 16.31 -0.86
C GLY A 59 -9.57 16.92 0.48
N THR A 60 -10.39 16.21 1.26
CA THR A 60 -10.84 16.65 2.60
C THR A 60 -9.72 16.68 3.64
N TRP A 61 -8.69 15.84 3.49
CA TRP A 61 -7.54 15.76 4.41
C TRP A 61 -6.26 16.40 3.86
N ALA A 62 -6.24 16.84 2.60
CA ALA A 62 -5.04 17.31 1.91
C ALA A 62 -4.29 18.40 2.69
N THR A 63 -5.03 19.35 3.28
CA THR A 63 -4.46 20.43 4.11
C THR A 63 -3.82 19.90 5.39
N GLN A 64 -4.42 18.90 6.03
CA GLN A 64 -3.94 18.32 7.29
C GLN A 64 -2.75 17.39 7.08
N LEU A 65 -2.78 16.62 5.98
CA LEU A 65 -1.66 15.80 5.53
C LEU A 65 -0.44 16.67 5.22
N SER A 66 -0.64 17.79 4.52
CA SER A 66 0.43 18.76 4.23
C SER A 66 1.04 19.35 5.51
N ARG A 67 0.19 19.74 6.48
CA ARG A 67 0.63 20.25 7.79
C ARG A 67 1.40 19.20 8.61
N SER A 68 1.06 17.93 8.43
CA SER A 68 1.69 16.80 9.13
C SER A 68 2.94 16.25 8.43
N ARG A 69 3.46 16.98 7.43
CA ARG A 69 4.61 16.58 6.60
C ARG A 69 4.43 15.20 5.92
N GLN A 70 3.18 14.78 5.71
CA GLN A 70 2.88 13.60 4.91
C GLN A 70 2.96 13.98 3.43
N GLN A 71 3.72 13.21 2.66
CA GLN A 71 3.85 13.44 1.23
C GLN A 71 2.54 13.04 0.52
N VAL A 72 1.90 14.01 -0.15
CA VAL A 72 0.76 13.78 -1.04
C VAL A 72 1.28 13.72 -2.47
N LEU A 73 1.04 12.60 -3.15
CA LEU A 73 1.47 12.35 -4.51
C LEU A 73 0.49 12.91 -5.52
N GLU A 74 0.98 13.37 -6.67
CA GLU A 74 0.11 13.61 -7.80
C GLU A 74 -0.32 12.27 -8.44
N PRO A 75 -1.48 12.20 -9.10
CA PRO A 75 -1.94 10.98 -9.78
C PRO A 75 -0.90 10.42 -10.76
N VAL A 76 -0.14 11.29 -11.42
CA VAL A 76 0.94 10.89 -12.35
C VAL A 76 2.08 10.16 -11.64
N ASP A 77 2.39 10.54 -10.39
CA ASP A 77 3.46 9.92 -9.60
C ASP A 77 3.10 8.49 -9.21
N VAL A 78 1.81 8.17 -9.14
CA VAL A 78 1.31 6.80 -8.91
C VAL A 78 1.16 6.06 -10.24
N ALA A 79 0.61 6.69 -11.27
CA ALA A 79 0.35 6.05 -12.55
C ALA A 79 1.65 5.62 -13.26
N ALA A 80 2.68 6.45 -13.27
CA ALA A 80 3.92 6.16 -14.00
C ALA A 80 4.65 4.90 -13.51
N PRO A 81 4.86 4.67 -12.19
CA PRO A 81 5.41 3.42 -11.68
C PRO A 81 4.54 2.20 -11.97
N VAL A 82 3.21 2.35 -11.92
CA VAL A 82 2.26 1.25 -12.20
C VAL A 82 2.36 0.82 -13.66
N VAL A 83 2.28 1.77 -14.60
CA VAL A 83 2.43 1.50 -16.03
C VAL A 83 3.79 0.87 -16.31
N ARG A 84 4.85 1.39 -15.70
CA ARG A 84 6.20 0.82 -15.83
C ARG A 84 6.25 -0.64 -15.35
N GLN A 85 5.60 -0.99 -14.25
CA GLN A 85 5.55 -2.37 -13.76
C GLN A 85 4.81 -3.29 -14.72
N VAL A 86 3.67 -2.85 -15.26
CA VAL A 86 2.91 -3.63 -16.26
C VAL A 86 3.75 -3.87 -17.51
N LEU A 87 4.39 -2.82 -18.04
CA LEU A 87 5.22 -2.91 -19.25
C LEU A 87 6.50 -3.75 -19.03
N ARG A 88 6.99 -3.87 -17.80
CA ARG A 88 8.11 -4.78 -17.48
C ARG A 88 7.73 -6.25 -17.63
N GLY A 89 6.44 -6.60 -17.60
CA GLY A 89 5.96 -7.97 -17.77
C GLY A 89 6.51 -8.93 -16.72
N ARG A 90 6.69 -8.47 -15.47
CA ARG A 90 7.21 -9.28 -14.35
C ARG A 90 6.35 -9.08 -13.11
N SER A 91 6.16 -10.15 -12.35
CA SER A 91 5.51 -10.09 -11.03
C SER A 91 6.31 -9.23 -10.05
N GLY A 92 5.63 -8.60 -9.09
CA GLY A 92 6.31 -7.86 -8.02
C GLY A 92 5.43 -6.88 -7.26
N SER A 93 5.99 -6.36 -6.17
CA SER A 93 5.35 -5.34 -5.33
C SER A 93 5.89 -3.96 -5.65
N VAL A 94 5.01 -3.02 -5.98
CA VAL A 94 5.35 -1.64 -6.32
C VAL A 94 4.98 -0.74 -5.15
N PHE A 95 5.98 -0.16 -4.51
CA PHE A 95 5.78 0.84 -3.45
C PHE A 95 5.88 2.24 -4.04
N VAL A 96 4.90 3.11 -3.74
CA VAL A 96 4.91 4.48 -4.25
C VAL A 96 4.72 5.47 -3.11
N PRO A 97 5.72 6.33 -2.82
CA PRO A 97 7.11 6.30 -3.30
C PRO A 97 7.88 5.05 -2.89
N GLU A 98 8.94 4.70 -3.63
CA GLU A 98 9.73 3.47 -3.44
C GLU A 98 10.25 3.30 -2.00
N LYS A 99 10.75 4.38 -1.39
CA LYS A 99 11.25 4.41 0.01
C LYS A 99 10.27 3.86 1.06
N PHE A 100 8.97 3.79 0.76
CA PHE A 100 7.97 3.30 1.70
C PHE A 100 7.92 1.77 1.82
N TRP A 101 8.73 1.03 1.05
CA TRP A 101 8.92 -0.41 1.29
C TRP A 101 9.35 -0.70 2.74
N VAL A 102 10.11 0.20 3.37
CA VAL A 102 10.56 0.09 4.77
C VAL A 102 9.36 0.00 5.73
N GLY A 103 8.21 0.58 5.37
CA GLY A 103 6.98 0.49 6.16
C GLY A 103 6.45 -0.94 6.34
N THR A 104 6.85 -1.89 5.48
CA THR A 104 6.54 -3.31 5.65
C THR A 104 7.22 -3.91 6.88
N LEU A 105 8.38 -3.38 7.28
CA LEU A 105 9.13 -3.83 8.46
C LEU A 105 8.43 -3.49 9.77
N LEU A 106 7.44 -2.60 9.78
CA LEU A 106 6.66 -2.28 10.98
C LEU A 106 5.96 -3.51 11.58
N ARG A 107 5.72 -4.57 10.79
CA ARG A 107 5.21 -5.85 11.29
C ARG A 107 6.28 -6.77 11.88
N ALA A 108 7.55 -6.52 11.57
CA ALA A 108 8.69 -7.28 12.11
C ALA A 108 9.29 -6.62 13.36
N LEU A 109 9.00 -5.34 13.59
CA LEU A 109 9.46 -4.60 14.76
C LEU A 109 8.57 -4.89 16.00
N PRO A 110 9.07 -4.61 17.22
CA PRO A 110 8.25 -4.67 18.43
C PRO A 110 6.97 -3.84 18.31
N ASP A 111 5.86 -4.33 18.87
CA ASP A 111 4.52 -3.75 18.64
C ASP A 111 4.42 -2.26 19.00
N TRP A 112 5.14 -1.79 20.03
CA TRP A 112 5.14 -0.39 20.43
C TRP A 112 5.58 0.57 19.31
N VAL A 113 6.47 0.13 18.40
CA VAL A 113 6.87 0.93 17.23
C VAL A 113 5.70 1.07 16.26
N GLY A 114 5.01 -0.03 15.99
CA GLY A 114 3.83 -0.05 15.15
C GLY A 114 2.69 0.78 15.74
N VAL A 115 2.45 0.69 17.05
CA VAL A 115 1.45 1.49 17.77
C VAL A 115 1.74 2.98 17.60
N LYS A 116 2.99 3.39 17.82
CA LYS A 116 3.40 4.80 17.65
C LYS A 116 3.13 5.30 16.22
N SER A 117 3.51 4.52 15.21
CA SER A 117 3.26 4.86 13.79
C SER A 117 1.77 5.03 13.48
N ARG A 118 0.91 4.17 14.03
CA ARG A 118 -0.55 4.26 13.88
C ARG A 118 -1.12 5.53 14.53
N ILE A 119 -0.64 5.88 15.72
CA ILE A 119 -1.03 7.11 16.43
C ILE A 119 -0.60 8.36 15.65
N ASP A 120 0.63 8.38 15.14
CA ASP A 120 1.14 9.52 14.36
C ASP A 120 0.35 9.71 13.06
N THR A 121 -0.04 8.59 12.41
CA THR A 121 -0.93 8.64 11.25
C THR A 121 -2.31 9.17 11.61
N ALA A 122 -2.87 8.74 12.74
CA ALA A 122 -4.17 9.22 13.23
C ALA A 122 -4.17 10.73 13.48
N ARG A 123 -3.08 11.28 14.05
CA ARG A 123 -2.90 12.73 14.22
C ARG A 123 -2.86 13.47 12.89
N ALA A 124 -2.24 12.86 11.87
CA ALA A 124 -2.14 13.46 10.55
C ALA A 124 -3.47 13.50 9.77
N THR A 125 -4.40 12.61 10.11
CA THR A 125 -5.74 12.51 9.51
C THR A 125 -6.86 13.01 10.43
N ALA A 126 -6.54 13.58 11.59
CA ALA A 126 -7.53 14.07 12.54
C ALA A 126 -8.17 15.34 12.00
N THR A 127 -9.44 15.28 11.57
CA THR A 127 -10.25 16.47 11.26
C THR A 127 -10.25 17.40 12.46
N GLY A 128 -9.88 18.66 12.27
CA GLY A 128 -9.84 19.63 13.36
C GLY A 128 -11.21 19.74 14.02
N SER A 129 -11.29 19.32 15.28
CA SER A 129 -12.35 19.71 16.22
C SER A 129 -12.04 21.10 16.76
#